data_AF-A0A4Z0YF70-F1
#
_entry.id   AF-A0A4Z0YF70-F1
#
_cell.length_a   1.000
_cell.length_b   1.000
_cell.length_c   1.000
_cell.angle_alpha   90.00
_cell.angle_beta   90.00
_cell.angle_gamma   90.00
#
_symmetry.space_group_name_H-M   'P 1'
#
loop_
_entity.id
_entity.type
_entity.pdbx_description
1 polymer ?
#
loop_
_entity_poly.entity_id
_entity_poly.type
_entity_poly.pdbx_seq_one_letter_code
_entity_poly.pdbx_strand_id
1 'polypeptide(L)'
;MLRYIKSAASLVLWLWVSLALSLPNCPFPGAAFPKPTNLAASPTIQAALKSLTATFQTFDTTQSNNPDGTSWSLQVFSASADQPVWEHYHTAKNLLDQSSSFAVGPDTVYRLGSLTKIFTIMTFIAEAGDTRWNDPITKYIPELQLLAARAQSDPVMNVDWSSVTLGALASHMAGIMRDYALEGELTQEHNQTVLMGQGFPAAPATQVPNCGEAVLCNRAQLFAGLAITPPSFVPSNTPAYSNLAYQLLAYALESITRKSFTQMVEADILTKLGLSRTYYRQTPPLRFGRNTPGNEVGWNFSLGESSP
;
A
#
# COMPACT_ATOMS: atom_id res chain seq x y z
N MET A 1 44.68 48.97 32.88
CA MET A 1 43.79 48.75 31.71
C MET A 1 44.44 48.08 30.49
N LEU A 2 45.76 47.84 30.42
CA LEU A 2 46.38 47.21 29.21
C LEU A 2 46.49 45.67 29.22
N ARG A 3 46.18 44.97 30.32
CA ARG A 3 46.31 43.49 30.40
C ARG A 3 45.07 42.71 29.94
N TYR A 4 43.90 43.34 29.80
CA TYR A 4 42.67 42.67 29.33
C TYR A 4 42.44 42.77 27.82
N ILE A 5 43.17 43.66 27.13
CA ILE A 5 42.98 43.90 25.69
C ILE A 5 43.58 42.76 24.85
N LYS A 6 44.65 42.11 25.33
CA LYS A 6 45.31 41.01 24.60
C LYS A 6 44.52 39.70 24.58
N SER A 7 43.69 39.41 25.59
CA SER A 7 42.85 38.21 25.61
C SER A 7 41.52 38.37 24.87
N ALA A 8 41.00 39.60 24.75
CA ALA A 8 39.78 39.85 23.97
C ALA A 8 40.05 39.74 22.46
N ALA A 9 41.22 40.19 21.98
CA ALA A 9 41.56 40.12 20.55
C ALA A 9 41.66 38.67 20.05
N SER A 10 42.21 37.74 20.85
CA SER A 10 42.31 36.32 20.48
C SER A 10 40.96 35.60 20.53
N LEU A 11 40.05 35.98 21.44
CA LEU A 11 38.69 35.42 21.49
C LEU A 11 37.82 35.91 20.33
N VAL A 12 37.96 37.19 19.94
CA VAL A 12 37.25 37.77 18.79
C VAL A 12 37.76 37.18 17.48
N LEU A 13 39.07 36.94 17.34
CA LEU A 13 39.60 36.24 16.15
C LEU A 13 39.07 34.80 16.04
N TRP A 14 38.92 34.09 17.17
CA TRP A 14 38.34 32.75 17.18
C TRP A 14 36.84 32.75 16.84
N LEU A 15 36.07 33.74 17.31
CA LEU A 15 34.66 33.90 16.95
C LEU A 15 34.47 34.25 15.46
N TRP A 16 35.40 34.97 14.85
CA TRP A 16 35.35 35.28 13.41
C TRP A 16 35.81 34.13 12.51
N VAL A 17 36.76 33.30 12.95
CA VAL A 17 37.15 32.08 12.23
C VAL A 17 36.11 30.95 12.41
N SER A 18 35.24 31.07 13.42
CA SER A 18 34.08 30.18 13.62
C SER A 18 32.86 30.57 12.79
N LEU A 19 32.93 31.62 11.96
CA LEU A 19 32.17 31.59 10.69
C LEU A 19 32.81 30.53 9.80
N ALA A 20 32.71 29.27 10.24
CA ALA A 20 32.63 28.16 9.33
C ALA A 20 31.63 28.58 8.28
N LEU A 21 32.10 28.64 7.04
CA LEU A 21 31.29 28.69 5.85
C LEU A 21 30.19 27.65 6.04
N SER A 22 29.04 28.09 6.56
CA SER A 22 27.82 27.34 6.38
C SER A 22 27.69 27.29 4.89
N LEU A 23 27.96 26.10 4.32
CA LEU A 23 27.62 25.83 2.95
C LEU A 23 26.17 26.30 2.84
N PRO A 24 25.88 27.32 1.99
CA PRO A 24 24.50 27.77 1.83
C PRO A 24 23.73 26.50 1.55
N ASN A 25 22.72 26.17 2.37
CA ASN A 25 21.94 24.93 2.29
C ASN A 25 21.76 24.58 0.82
N CYS A 26 22.66 23.75 0.28
CA CYS A 26 22.61 23.44 -1.13
C CYS A 26 21.37 22.58 -1.21
N PRO A 27 20.31 22.99 -1.92
CA PRO A 27 19.20 22.09 -2.15
C PRO A 27 19.82 20.79 -2.68
N PHE A 28 19.32 19.63 -2.22
CA PHE A 28 19.78 18.34 -2.71
C PHE A 28 19.98 18.47 -4.22
N PRO A 29 21.20 18.20 -4.74
CA PRO A 29 21.48 18.44 -6.14
C PRO A 29 20.39 17.74 -6.94
N GLY A 30 19.61 18.53 -7.66
CA GLY A 30 18.53 18.02 -8.50
C GLY A 30 19.11 17.08 -9.55
N ALA A 31 18.25 16.51 -10.39
CA ALA A 31 18.71 15.63 -11.46
C ALA A 31 19.87 16.29 -12.23
N ALA A 32 21.02 15.59 -12.29
CA ALA A 32 22.23 16.10 -12.94
C ALA A 32 22.04 16.34 -14.45
N PHE A 33 20.98 15.78 -15.02
CA PHE A 33 20.58 15.92 -16.41
C PHE A 33 19.09 16.27 -16.49
N PRO A 34 18.65 16.98 -17.55
CA PRO A 34 17.23 17.22 -17.77
C PRO A 34 16.48 15.89 -17.89
N LYS A 35 15.20 15.88 -17.48
CA LYS A 35 14.33 14.72 -17.64
C LYS A 35 14.32 14.31 -19.12
N PRO A 36 14.67 13.05 -19.45
CA PRO A 36 14.61 12.59 -20.82
C PRO A 36 13.19 12.74 -21.40
N THR A 37 13.10 13.25 -22.62
CA THR A 37 11.86 13.39 -23.38
C THR A 37 11.98 12.65 -24.71
N ASN A 38 10.84 12.38 -25.35
CA ASN A 38 10.79 11.73 -26.67
C ASN A 38 11.58 10.41 -26.74
N LEU A 39 11.42 9.55 -25.72
CA LEU A 39 12.17 8.29 -25.61
C LEU A 39 11.97 7.37 -26.82
N ALA A 40 10.81 7.43 -27.48
CA ALA A 40 10.51 6.64 -28.68
C ALA A 40 11.44 6.95 -29.87
N ALA A 41 12.04 8.15 -29.93
CA ALA A 41 12.98 8.52 -31.00
C ALA A 41 14.43 8.10 -30.71
N SER A 42 14.74 7.66 -29.49
CA SER A 42 16.09 7.26 -29.11
C SER A 42 16.46 5.91 -29.77
N PRO A 43 17.54 5.83 -30.57
CA PRO A 43 17.98 4.57 -31.17
C PRO A 43 18.26 3.48 -30.12
N THR A 44 18.79 3.87 -28.96
CA THR A 44 19.04 2.96 -27.85
C THR A 44 17.75 2.39 -27.29
N ILE A 45 16.72 3.22 -27.10
CA ILE A 45 15.41 2.77 -26.61
C ILE A 45 14.75 1.88 -27.66
N GLN A 46 14.76 2.27 -28.94
CA GLN A 46 14.20 1.45 -30.02
C GLN A 46 14.85 0.06 -30.09
N ALA A 47 16.18 -0.03 -29.96
CA ALA A 47 16.88 -1.31 -29.92
C ALA A 47 16.48 -2.15 -28.70
N ALA A 48 16.36 -1.53 -27.52
CA ALA A 48 15.90 -2.19 -26.31
C ALA A 48 14.46 -2.70 -26.44
N LEU A 49 13.54 -1.89 -26.98
CA LEU A 49 12.15 -2.28 -27.21
C LEU A 49 12.02 -3.41 -28.23
N LYS A 50 12.85 -3.43 -29.29
CA LYS A 50 12.92 -4.56 -30.22
C LYS A 50 13.34 -5.85 -29.52
N SER A 51 14.34 -5.77 -28.64
CA SER A 51 14.76 -6.91 -27.82
C SER A 51 13.64 -7.37 -26.89
N LEU A 52 12.95 -6.43 -26.25
CA LEU A 52 11.83 -6.70 -25.34
C LEU A 52 10.68 -7.41 -26.07
N THR A 53 10.32 -6.95 -27.28
CA THR A 53 9.34 -7.62 -28.13
C THR A 53 9.73 -9.07 -28.41
N ALA A 54 10.98 -9.33 -28.79
CA ALA A 54 11.45 -10.69 -29.06
C ALA A 54 11.41 -11.59 -27.80
N THR A 55 11.76 -11.03 -26.63
CA THR A 55 11.64 -11.72 -25.33
C THR A 55 10.20 -12.11 -25.04
N PHE A 56 9.25 -11.19 -25.19
CA PHE A 56 7.85 -11.48 -24.88
C PHE A 56 7.17 -12.39 -25.91
N GLN A 57 7.53 -12.30 -27.20
CA GLN A 57 7.12 -13.29 -28.20
C GLN A 57 7.56 -14.72 -27.82
N THR A 58 8.76 -14.86 -27.25
CA THR A 58 9.24 -16.16 -26.74
C THR A 58 8.47 -16.55 -25.47
N PHE A 59 8.27 -15.60 -24.56
CA PHE A 59 7.56 -15.81 -23.29
C PHE A 59 6.13 -16.32 -23.50
N ASP A 60 5.41 -15.78 -24.48
CA ASP A 60 4.04 -16.15 -24.87
C ASP A 60 3.87 -17.59 -25.34
N THR A 61 4.95 -18.24 -25.75
CA THR A 61 4.93 -19.64 -26.21
C THR A 61 5.61 -20.61 -25.26
N THR A 62 6.31 -20.09 -24.24
CA THR A 62 7.11 -20.90 -23.32
C THR A 62 6.21 -21.55 -22.28
N GLN A 63 6.04 -22.88 -22.37
CA GLN A 63 5.07 -23.62 -21.56
C GLN A 63 5.27 -23.48 -20.04
N SER A 64 6.52 -23.34 -19.56
CA SER A 64 6.79 -23.13 -18.13
C SER A 64 6.23 -21.82 -17.57
N ASN A 65 5.84 -20.87 -18.44
CA ASN A 65 5.21 -19.61 -18.04
C ASN A 65 3.67 -19.71 -17.99
N ASN A 66 3.10 -20.90 -18.26
CA ASN A 66 1.66 -21.13 -18.33
C ASN A 66 0.91 -20.18 -19.28
N PRO A 67 1.34 -20.02 -20.55
CA PRO A 67 0.70 -19.08 -21.49
C PRO A 67 -0.74 -19.46 -21.81
N ASP A 68 -1.11 -20.74 -21.74
CA ASP A 68 -2.48 -21.15 -21.99
C ASP A 68 -3.39 -20.91 -20.78
N GLY A 69 -2.85 -20.75 -19.57
CA GLY A 69 -3.61 -20.56 -18.33
C GLY A 69 -3.47 -19.18 -17.66
N THR A 70 -2.64 -18.28 -18.19
CA THR A 70 -2.41 -16.94 -17.63
C THR A 70 -2.40 -15.90 -18.75
N SER A 71 -3.11 -14.79 -18.56
CA SER A 71 -3.08 -13.65 -19.49
C SER A 71 -2.28 -12.50 -18.87
N TRP A 72 -1.63 -11.68 -19.68
CA TRP A 72 -0.86 -10.52 -19.20
C TRP A 72 -0.96 -9.32 -20.13
N SER A 73 -0.85 -8.14 -19.52
CA SER A 73 -0.70 -6.85 -20.19
C SER A 73 0.55 -6.17 -19.67
N LEU A 74 1.40 -5.70 -20.57
CA LEU A 74 2.58 -4.92 -20.24
C LEU A 74 2.59 -3.63 -21.04
N GLN A 75 2.97 -2.55 -20.37
CA GLN A 75 3.09 -1.23 -20.96
C GLN A 75 4.35 -0.56 -20.43
N VAL A 76 5.15 0.00 -21.33
CA VAL A 76 6.24 0.90 -20.99
C VAL A 76 5.83 2.28 -21.49
N PHE A 77 5.83 3.25 -20.59
CA PHE A 77 5.42 4.62 -20.89
C PHE A 77 6.47 5.62 -20.41
N SER A 78 6.42 6.82 -20.98
CA SER A 78 7.23 7.95 -20.54
C SER A 78 6.32 8.99 -19.93
N ALA A 79 6.68 9.53 -18.77
CA ALA A 79 5.99 10.68 -18.18
C ALA A 79 6.17 12.00 -18.97
N SER A 80 6.60 11.93 -20.24
CA SER A 80 6.72 13.05 -21.19
C SER A 80 5.91 12.82 -22.47
N ALA A 81 5.16 11.71 -22.55
CA ALA A 81 4.34 11.35 -23.71
C ALA A 81 2.97 10.87 -23.24
N ASP A 82 1.93 11.18 -24.02
CA ASP A 82 0.56 10.74 -23.73
C ASP A 82 0.32 9.28 -24.15
N GLN A 83 1.17 8.77 -25.04
CA GLN A 83 1.09 7.40 -25.53
C GLN A 83 2.24 6.56 -24.97
N PRO A 84 2.00 5.28 -24.70
CA PRO A 84 3.05 4.35 -24.31
C PRO A 84 4.09 4.21 -25.43
N VAL A 85 5.34 4.01 -25.02
CA VAL A 85 6.43 3.78 -25.98
C VAL A 85 6.47 2.33 -26.45
N TRP A 86 5.85 1.41 -25.70
CA TRP A 86 5.74 0.00 -26.04
C TRP A 86 4.62 -0.67 -25.24
N GLU A 87 3.94 -1.62 -25.89
CA GLU A 87 2.86 -2.41 -25.30
C GLU A 87 2.95 -3.86 -25.77
N HIS A 88 2.53 -4.78 -24.91
CA HIS A 88 2.42 -6.20 -25.23
C HIS A 88 1.27 -6.84 -24.46
N TYR A 89 0.48 -7.63 -25.16
CA TYR A 89 -0.71 -8.28 -24.61
C TYR A 89 -0.74 -9.74 -25.01
N HIS A 90 -1.05 -10.58 -24.04
CA HIS A 90 -1.23 -12.01 -24.24
C HIS A 90 -2.54 -12.47 -23.63
N THR A 91 -3.30 -13.22 -24.42
CA THR A 91 -4.57 -13.81 -23.99
C THR A 91 -4.39 -15.31 -23.83
N ALA A 92 -4.65 -15.80 -22.62
CA ALA A 92 -4.67 -17.22 -22.33
C ALA A 92 -5.75 -17.94 -23.17
N LYS A 93 -5.48 -19.18 -23.57
CA LYS A 93 -6.45 -19.99 -24.33
C LYS A 93 -7.49 -20.65 -23.42
N ASN A 94 -7.09 -21.03 -22.21
CA ASN A 94 -7.94 -21.69 -21.23
C ASN A 94 -8.61 -20.65 -20.33
N LEU A 95 -9.52 -19.86 -20.90
CA LEU A 95 -10.40 -18.97 -20.14
C LEU A 95 -11.70 -19.71 -19.77
N LEU A 96 -12.31 -19.36 -18.62
CA LEU A 96 -13.53 -20.01 -18.09
C LEU A 96 -14.72 -20.05 -19.04
N ASP A 97 -14.73 -19.15 -20.01
CA ASP A 97 -15.81 -19.01 -20.97
C ASP A 97 -15.21 -18.77 -22.36
N GLN A 98 -15.03 -19.88 -23.08
CA GLN A 98 -14.55 -19.92 -24.46
C GLN A 98 -15.61 -19.46 -25.49
N SER A 99 -16.84 -19.12 -25.05
CA SER A 99 -17.91 -18.70 -25.96
C SER A 99 -17.77 -17.25 -26.45
N SER A 100 -16.71 -16.54 -26.02
CA SER A 100 -16.55 -15.11 -26.29
C SER A 100 -15.25 -14.74 -27.00
N SER A 101 -15.35 -13.71 -27.83
CA SER A 101 -14.26 -13.01 -28.53
C SER A 101 -13.36 -12.17 -27.60
N PHE A 102 -13.21 -12.53 -26.32
CA PHE A 102 -12.41 -11.74 -25.39
C PHE A 102 -10.92 -11.85 -25.72
N ALA A 103 -10.29 -10.72 -25.95
CA ALA A 103 -8.85 -10.59 -26.11
C ALA A 103 -8.35 -9.55 -25.09
N VAL A 104 -7.25 -9.87 -24.42
CA VAL A 104 -6.53 -8.92 -23.58
C VAL A 104 -6.01 -7.77 -24.44
N GLY A 105 -6.14 -6.56 -23.92
CA GLY A 105 -5.71 -5.34 -24.58
C GLY A 105 -5.59 -4.18 -23.60
N PRO A 106 -5.43 -2.94 -24.10
CA PRO A 106 -5.18 -1.75 -23.28
C PRO A 106 -6.28 -1.46 -22.26
N ASP A 107 -7.49 -1.92 -22.55
CA ASP A 107 -8.70 -1.68 -21.79
C ASP A 107 -9.06 -2.82 -20.81
N THR A 108 -8.22 -3.86 -20.73
CA THR A 108 -8.45 -5.00 -19.83
C THR A 108 -8.30 -4.57 -18.37
N VAL A 109 -9.29 -4.92 -17.56
CA VAL A 109 -9.33 -4.64 -16.12
C VAL A 109 -8.76 -5.82 -15.35
N TYR A 110 -7.93 -5.51 -14.36
CA TYR A 110 -7.29 -6.47 -13.47
C TYR A 110 -7.60 -6.13 -12.02
N ARG A 111 -7.62 -7.15 -11.16
CA ARG A 111 -7.67 -6.94 -9.71
C ARG A 111 -6.29 -6.49 -9.25
N LEU A 112 -6.24 -5.33 -8.57
CA LEU A 112 -4.99 -4.66 -8.23
C LEU A 112 -4.29 -5.22 -6.99
N GLY A 113 -5.01 -5.92 -6.12
CA GLY A 113 -4.47 -6.41 -4.85
C GLY A 113 -3.83 -5.27 -4.05
N SER A 114 -2.60 -5.49 -3.58
CA SER A 114 -1.90 -4.51 -2.75
C SER A 114 -1.50 -3.22 -3.46
N LEU A 115 -1.58 -3.13 -4.79
CA LEU A 115 -1.36 -1.86 -5.51
C LEU A 115 -2.42 -0.80 -5.15
N THR A 116 -3.58 -1.22 -4.63
CA THR A 116 -4.63 -0.31 -4.14
C THR A 116 -4.12 0.67 -3.06
N LYS A 117 -3.11 0.27 -2.26
CA LYS A 117 -2.48 1.11 -1.25
C LYS A 117 -1.95 2.44 -1.78
N ILE A 118 -1.49 2.45 -3.04
CA ILE A 118 -1.04 3.69 -3.71
C ILE A 118 -2.20 4.68 -3.80
N PHE A 119 -3.41 4.22 -4.15
CA PHE A 119 -4.61 5.06 -4.19
C PHE A 119 -4.98 5.58 -2.81
N THR A 120 -4.81 4.79 -1.76
CA THR A 120 -5.05 5.22 -0.38
C THR A 120 -4.13 6.35 0.05
N ILE A 121 -2.82 6.24 -0.22
CA ILE A 121 -1.88 7.33 0.07
C ILE A 121 -2.14 8.56 -0.80
N MET A 122 -2.40 8.38 -2.10
CA MET A 122 -2.76 9.50 -2.98
C MET A 122 -4.01 10.23 -2.49
N THR A 123 -5.03 9.50 -2.07
CA THR A 123 -6.27 10.07 -1.51
C THR A 123 -5.99 10.82 -0.23
N PHE A 124 -5.18 10.25 0.67
CA PHE A 124 -4.79 10.90 1.92
C PHE A 124 -4.07 12.22 1.67
N ILE A 125 -3.08 12.23 0.78
CA ILE A 125 -2.32 13.44 0.43
C ILE A 125 -3.24 14.48 -0.23
N ALA A 126 -4.10 14.07 -1.16
CA ALA A 126 -5.02 14.96 -1.85
C ALA A 126 -6.01 15.66 -0.92
N GLU A 127 -6.50 14.95 0.10
CA GLU A 127 -7.54 15.44 1.00
C GLU A 127 -7.00 16.12 2.27
N ALA A 128 -5.89 15.63 2.83
CA ALA A 128 -5.38 16.06 4.14
C ALA A 128 -3.94 16.61 4.10
N GLY A 129 -3.26 16.55 2.96
CA GLY A 129 -1.85 16.94 2.82
C GLY A 129 -0.89 16.04 3.60
N ASP A 130 0.31 16.55 3.87
CA ASP A 130 1.42 15.80 4.47
C ASP A 130 1.81 16.27 5.89
N THR A 131 1.10 17.25 6.42
CA THR A 131 1.44 17.87 7.72
C THR A 131 1.08 17.00 8.93
N ARG A 132 0.25 15.97 8.75
CA ARG A 132 -0.34 15.16 9.84
C ARG A 132 0.36 13.82 10.06
N TRP A 133 1.41 13.50 9.31
CA TRP A 133 2.06 12.19 9.42
C TRP A 133 2.61 11.86 10.81
N ASN A 134 2.94 12.87 11.62
CA ASN A 134 3.41 12.65 12.99
C ASN A 134 2.28 12.65 14.03
N ASP A 135 1.03 12.88 13.63
CA ASP A 135 -0.09 12.84 14.57
C ASP A 135 -0.36 11.39 15.02
N PRO A 136 -0.63 11.17 16.32
CA PRO A 136 -1.02 9.86 16.81
C PRO A 136 -2.41 9.47 16.27
N ILE A 137 -2.59 8.20 15.93
CA ILE A 137 -3.83 7.68 15.35
C ILE A 137 -5.03 7.84 16.30
N THR A 138 -4.79 7.82 17.61
CA THR A 138 -5.80 7.99 18.66
C THR A 138 -6.51 9.34 18.60
N LYS A 139 -5.89 10.36 18.01
CA LYS A 139 -6.51 11.67 17.73
C LYS A 139 -7.70 11.56 16.77
N TYR A 140 -7.70 10.56 15.89
CA TYR A 140 -8.65 10.43 14.79
C TYR A 140 -9.61 9.25 14.95
N ILE A 141 -9.22 8.23 15.72
CA ILE A 141 -9.99 7.01 15.95
C ILE A 141 -10.30 6.87 17.44
N PRO A 142 -11.51 7.27 17.90
CA PRO A 142 -11.89 7.24 19.30
C PRO A 142 -11.81 5.84 19.93
N GLU A 143 -12.08 4.79 19.16
CA GLU A 143 -11.99 3.41 19.63
C GLU A 143 -10.57 3.04 20.08
N LEU A 144 -9.54 3.55 19.40
CA LEU A 144 -8.15 3.34 19.78
C LEU A 144 -7.74 4.22 20.96
N GLN A 145 -8.32 5.41 21.10
CA GLN A 145 -8.11 6.26 22.26
C GLN A 145 -8.54 5.57 23.57
N LEU A 146 -9.60 4.75 23.52
CA LEU A 146 -10.04 3.94 24.67
C LEU A 146 -9.06 2.81 25.02
N LEU A 147 -8.21 2.40 24.09
CA LEU A 147 -7.21 1.34 24.28
C LEU A 147 -5.83 1.89 24.67
N ALA A 148 -5.57 3.17 24.44
CA ALA A 148 -4.27 3.83 24.56
C ALA A 148 -3.57 3.63 25.91
N ALA A 149 -4.32 3.58 27.02
CA ALA A 149 -3.74 3.42 28.36
C ALA A 149 -3.27 1.99 28.67
N ARG A 150 -3.75 0.97 27.93
CA ARG A 150 -3.48 -0.44 28.26
C ARG A 150 -2.01 -0.83 28.13
N ALA A 151 -1.30 -0.23 27.17
CA ALA A 151 0.13 -0.47 26.99
C ALA A 151 0.97 0.04 28.17
N GLN A 152 0.46 0.98 28.98
CA GLN A 152 1.17 1.44 30.18
C GLN A 152 1.20 0.36 31.26
N SER A 153 0.15 -0.48 31.34
CA SER A 153 0.08 -1.60 32.29
C SER A 153 0.71 -2.88 31.75
N ASP A 154 0.58 -3.15 30.45
CA ASP A 154 1.12 -4.35 29.81
C ASP A 154 1.52 -4.02 28.36
N PRO A 155 2.76 -3.54 28.15
CA PRO A 155 3.28 -3.17 26.84
C PRO A 155 3.60 -4.37 25.94
N VAL A 156 3.56 -5.60 26.48
CA VAL A 156 3.81 -6.82 25.71
C VAL A 156 2.53 -7.27 25.02
N MET A 157 1.40 -7.23 25.73
CA MET A 157 0.12 -7.72 25.21
C MET A 157 -0.76 -6.64 24.59
N ASN A 158 -0.37 -5.37 24.68
CA ASN A 158 -1.18 -4.26 24.15
C ASN A 158 -0.35 -3.35 23.26
N VAL A 159 -0.92 -3.02 22.10
CA VAL A 159 -0.34 -2.01 21.20
C VAL A 159 -0.35 -0.65 21.90
N ASP A 160 0.78 0.04 21.89
CA ASP A 160 0.86 1.43 22.33
C ASP A 160 0.30 2.36 21.24
N TRP A 161 -1.04 2.42 21.17
CA TRP A 161 -1.75 3.22 20.18
C TRP A 161 -1.43 4.71 20.25
N SER A 162 -0.99 5.22 21.41
CA SER A 162 -0.57 6.62 21.55
C SER A 162 0.70 6.94 20.77
N SER A 163 1.53 5.93 20.53
CA SER A 163 2.80 6.03 19.80
C SER A 163 2.65 5.71 18.31
N VAL A 164 1.54 5.10 17.90
CA VAL A 164 1.26 4.81 16.49
C VAL A 164 0.82 6.09 15.78
N THR A 165 1.64 6.56 14.84
CA THR A 165 1.33 7.74 14.03
C THR A 165 0.72 7.39 12.68
N LEU A 166 0.07 8.35 12.02
CA LEU A 166 -0.40 8.20 10.63
C LEU A 166 0.74 7.83 9.67
N GLY A 167 1.92 8.42 9.86
CA GLY A 167 3.13 8.12 9.09
C GLY A 167 3.63 6.70 9.34
N ALA A 168 3.59 6.22 10.58
CA ALA A 168 3.94 4.84 10.90
C ALA A 168 2.99 3.83 10.25
N LEU A 169 1.70 4.15 10.13
CA LEU A 169 0.76 3.31 9.38
C LEU A 169 1.10 3.32 7.87
N ALA A 170 1.32 4.50 7.30
CA ALA A 170 1.63 4.66 5.87
C ALA A 170 2.94 3.97 5.46
N SER A 171 3.95 3.97 6.34
CA SER A 171 5.26 3.37 6.11
C SER A 171 5.38 1.91 6.54
N HIS A 172 4.28 1.27 6.96
CA HIS A 172 4.31 -0.08 7.53
C HIS A 172 5.19 -0.22 8.78
N MET A 173 5.38 0.85 9.54
CA MET A 173 6.18 0.88 10.77
C MET A 173 5.32 0.94 12.05
N ALA A 174 4.02 0.69 11.97
CA ALA A 174 3.11 0.83 13.10
C ALA A 174 3.25 -0.25 14.20
N GLY A 175 3.98 -1.35 13.96
CA GLY A 175 4.11 -2.41 14.97
C GLY A 175 2.92 -3.34 15.10
N ILE A 176 1.90 -3.16 14.26
CA ILE A 176 0.65 -3.90 14.29
C ILE A 176 0.68 -5.09 13.32
N MET A 177 -0.22 -6.03 13.55
CA MET A 177 -0.40 -7.22 12.72
C MET A 177 -0.72 -6.87 11.26
N ARG A 178 -0.44 -7.82 10.36
CA ARG A 178 -0.65 -7.62 8.93
C ARG A 178 -2.14 -7.47 8.60
N ASP A 179 -2.96 -8.36 9.14
CA ASP A 179 -4.42 -8.36 9.06
C ASP A 179 -4.98 -8.67 10.45
N TYR A 180 -6.11 -8.09 10.84
CA TYR A 180 -6.84 -8.62 12.01
C TYR A 180 -7.30 -10.06 11.77
N ALA A 181 -7.63 -10.38 10.52
CA ALA A 181 -8.03 -11.70 10.05
C ALA A 181 -6.89 -12.71 9.89
N LEU A 182 -5.65 -12.42 10.30
CA LEU A 182 -4.54 -13.36 10.14
C LEU A 182 -4.57 -14.50 11.16
N GLU A 183 -5.18 -14.27 12.32
CA GLU A 183 -5.69 -15.37 13.14
C GLU A 183 -6.72 -16.21 12.36
N GLY A 184 -7.45 -15.60 11.40
CA GLY A 184 -8.36 -16.28 10.47
C GLY A 184 -7.68 -17.12 9.37
N GLU A 185 -6.46 -16.81 8.93
CA GLU A 185 -5.72 -17.74 8.04
C GLU A 185 -5.52 -19.10 8.75
N LEU A 186 -5.24 -19.07 10.05
CA LEU A 186 -5.13 -20.31 10.83
C LEU A 186 -6.50 -20.85 11.26
N THR A 187 -7.40 -20.01 11.77
CA THR A 187 -8.65 -20.43 12.44
C THR A 187 -9.91 -20.43 11.56
N GLN A 188 -9.89 -19.73 10.42
CA GLN A 188 -11.02 -19.63 9.47
C GLN A 188 -10.76 -20.42 8.18
N GLU A 189 -9.52 -20.53 7.71
CA GLU A 189 -9.19 -21.42 6.56
C GLU A 189 -9.02 -22.88 6.98
N HIS A 190 -8.60 -23.11 8.23
CA HIS A 190 -8.44 -24.44 8.80
C HIS A 190 -9.22 -24.55 10.11
N ASN A 191 -9.96 -25.66 10.28
CA ASN A 191 -10.56 -25.96 11.58
C ASN A 191 -9.44 -26.23 12.60
N GLN A 192 -9.60 -25.77 13.84
CA GLN A 192 -8.71 -26.02 14.97
C GLN A 192 -8.25 -27.48 15.10
N THR A 193 -9.09 -28.46 14.76
CA THR A 193 -8.69 -29.89 14.73
C THR A 193 -7.52 -30.16 13.78
N VAL A 194 -7.50 -29.50 12.61
CA VAL A 194 -6.43 -29.64 11.61
C VAL A 194 -5.12 -29.04 12.16
N LEU A 195 -5.17 -27.83 12.73
CA LEU A 195 -4.01 -27.17 13.32
C LEU A 195 -3.41 -28.00 14.46
N MET A 196 -4.25 -28.54 15.34
CA MET A 196 -3.80 -29.42 16.43
C MET A 196 -3.14 -30.69 15.90
N GLY A 197 -3.65 -31.26 14.79
CA GLY A 197 -3.02 -32.38 14.09
C GLY A 197 -1.65 -32.04 13.50
N GLN A 198 -1.38 -30.76 13.22
CA GLN A 198 -0.08 -30.25 12.75
C GLN A 198 0.86 -29.86 13.90
N GLY A 199 0.44 -30.01 15.16
CA GLY A 199 1.25 -29.73 16.34
C GLY A 199 1.07 -28.33 16.94
N PHE A 200 0.14 -27.52 16.45
CA PHE A 200 -0.22 -26.25 17.11
C PHE A 200 -1.04 -26.50 18.39
N PRO A 201 -0.89 -25.65 19.42
CA PRO A 201 -1.74 -25.73 20.60
C PRO A 201 -3.19 -25.34 20.25
N ALA A 202 -4.14 -25.84 21.04
CA ALA A 202 -5.53 -25.42 20.94
C ALA A 202 -5.67 -23.94 21.32
N ALA A 203 -6.19 -23.11 20.41
CA ALA A 203 -6.56 -21.73 20.71
C ALA A 203 -7.85 -21.68 21.56
N PRO A 204 -7.90 -20.89 22.65
CA PRO A 204 -9.12 -20.62 23.38
C PRO A 204 -10.17 -19.95 22.48
N ALA A 205 -11.45 -20.32 22.59
CA ALA A 205 -12.52 -19.73 21.78
C ALA A 205 -12.62 -18.20 21.90
N THR A 206 -12.20 -17.64 23.04
CA THR A 206 -12.17 -16.19 23.29
C THR A 206 -11.05 -15.47 22.54
N GLN A 207 -10.08 -16.20 21.99
CA GLN A 207 -8.96 -15.67 21.20
C GLN A 207 -9.15 -15.93 19.70
N VAL A 208 -10.19 -16.67 19.30
CA VAL A 208 -10.53 -16.90 17.90
C VAL A 208 -11.37 -15.72 17.36
N PRO A 209 -10.96 -15.05 16.28
CA PRO A 209 -11.74 -13.98 15.68
C PRO A 209 -13.07 -14.49 15.12
N ASN A 210 -14.17 -13.82 15.49
CA ASN A 210 -15.51 -14.13 14.97
C ASN A 210 -15.77 -13.58 13.55
N CYS A 211 -14.83 -12.81 13.00
CA CYS A 211 -14.89 -12.20 11.68
C CYS A 211 -13.47 -12.10 11.12
N GLY A 212 -13.34 -11.91 9.81
CA GLY A 212 -12.08 -11.85 9.09
C GLY A 212 -12.30 -11.75 7.57
N GLU A 213 -11.55 -12.53 6.80
CA GLU A 213 -11.62 -12.55 5.34
C GLU A 213 -12.88 -13.26 4.83
N ALA A 214 -13.21 -14.43 5.39
CA ALA A 214 -14.38 -15.20 4.98
C ALA A 214 -15.70 -14.60 5.49
N VAL A 215 -15.69 -14.11 6.73
CA VAL A 215 -16.84 -13.43 7.35
C VAL A 215 -16.45 -11.99 7.65
N LEU A 216 -16.81 -11.06 6.79
CA LEU A 216 -16.35 -9.67 6.85
C LEU A 216 -16.64 -9.02 8.21
N CYS A 217 -15.61 -8.43 8.82
CA CYS A 217 -15.76 -7.64 10.04
C CYS A 217 -16.47 -6.32 9.75
N ASN A 218 -17.40 -5.94 10.63
CA ASN A 218 -17.77 -4.53 10.78
C ASN A 218 -16.78 -3.80 11.70
N ARG A 219 -16.80 -2.48 11.68
CA ARG A 219 -15.97 -1.61 12.53
C ARG A 219 -15.95 -1.99 14.01
N ALA A 220 -17.12 -2.28 14.61
CA ALA A 220 -17.19 -2.61 16.04
C ALA A 220 -16.50 -3.95 16.35
N GLN A 221 -16.69 -4.96 15.50
CA GLN A 221 -16.03 -6.26 15.62
C GLN A 221 -14.51 -6.14 15.46
N LEU A 222 -14.05 -5.32 14.49
CA LEU A 222 -12.63 -5.06 14.30
C LEU A 222 -12.00 -4.49 15.58
N PHE A 223 -12.56 -3.41 16.15
CA PHE A 223 -11.96 -2.77 17.33
C PHE A 223 -12.09 -3.62 18.60
N ALA A 224 -13.15 -4.41 18.75
CA ALA A 224 -13.25 -5.41 19.82
C ALA A 224 -12.12 -6.45 19.69
N GLY A 225 -11.79 -6.83 18.46
CA GLY A 225 -10.66 -7.67 18.13
C GLY A 225 -9.30 -7.07 18.46
N LEU A 226 -9.04 -5.85 17.99
CA LEU A 226 -7.79 -5.13 18.26
C LEU A 226 -7.54 -4.92 19.76
N ALA A 227 -8.60 -4.92 20.58
CA ALA A 227 -8.49 -4.81 22.04
C ALA A 227 -7.85 -6.04 22.71
N ILE A 228 -7.75 -7.18 22.01
CA ILE A 228 -7.17 -8.43 22.52
C ILE A 228 -6.00 -8.94 21.67
N THR A 229 -5.61 -8.22 20.62
CA THR A 229 -4.49 -8.60 19.74
C THR A 229 -3.20 -7.88 20.14
N PRO A 230 -2.13 -8.63 20.50
CA PRO A 230 -0.83 -8.03 20.81
C PRO A 230 -0.17 -7.33 19.62
N PRO A 231 0.74 -6.37 19.85
CA PRO A 231 1.59 -5.83 18.81
C PRO A 231 2.54 -6.92 18.28
N SER A 232 2.88 -6.86 17.00
CA SER A 232 3.95 -7.70 16.43
C SER A 232 5.33 -7.21 16.88
N PHE A 233 5.50 -5.91 17.08
CA PHE A 233 6.70 -5.25 17.62
C PHE A 233 6.35 -3.82 18.04
N VAL A 234 7.29 -3.15 18.72
CA VAL A 234 7.10 -1.77 19.16
C VAL A 234 6.93 -0.83 17.95
N PRO A 235 6.00 0.15 17.98
CA PRO A 235 5.85 1.12 16.90
C PRO A 235 7.17 1.82 16.55
N SER A 236 7.35 2.11 15.26
CA SER A 236 8.53 2.76 14.67
C SER A 236 9.85 2.00 14.79
N ASN A 237 9.86 0.74 15.25
CA ASN A 237 11.08 -0.04 15.41
C ASN A 237 11.57 -0.70 14.11
N THR A 238 10.68 -1.37 13.37
CA THR A 238 11.01 -2.08 12.11
C THR A 238 9.82 -2.01 11.16
N PRO A 239 10.01 -2.00 9.84
CA PRO A 239 8.89 -2.16 8.93
C PRO A 239 8.36 -3.61 8.96
N ALA A 240 7.04 -3.78 9.00
CA ALA A 240 6.38 -5.02 8.62
C ALA A 240 5.05 -4.72 7.92
N TYR A 241 4.83 -5.44 6.82
CA TYR A 241 3.69 -5.23 5.95
C TYR A 241 2.37 -5.38 6.71
N SER A 242 1.44 -4.43 6.50
CA SER A 242 0.13 -4.41 7.15
C SER A 242 -0.94 -3.82 6.27
N ASN A 243 -1.98 -4.60 5.98
CA ASN A 243 -3.22 -4.16 5.35
C ASN A 243 -4.08 -3.41 6.36
N LEU A 244 -4.12 -3.87 7.62
CA LEU A 244 -4.84 -3.20 8.71
C LEU A 244 -4.40 -1.73 8.85
N ALA A 245 -3.11 -1.45 8.67
CA ALA A 245 -2.60 -0.09 8.72
C ALA A 245 -3.30 0.85 7.72
N TYR A 246 -3.64 0.35 6.53
CA TYR A 246 -4.30 1.11 5.48
C TYR A 246 -5.81 1.27 5.72
N GLN A 247 -6.45 0.26 6.32
CA GLN A 247 -7.82 0.40 6.82
C GLN A 247 -7.91 1.48 7.91
N LEU A 248 -6.97 1.51 8.86
CA LEU A 248 -6.90 2.55 9.89
C LEU A 248 -6.62 3.93 9.30
N LEU A 249 -5.78 4.03 8.26
CA LEU A 249 -5.57 5.29 7.54
C LEU A 249 -6.85 5.80 6.87
N ALA A 250 -7.63 4.91 6.23
CA ALA A 250 -8.91 5.27 5.64
C ALA A 250 -9.86 5.82 6.72
N TYR A 251 -10.02 5.13 7.85
CA TYR A 251 -10.85 5.62 8.96
C TYR A 251 -10.38 6.95 9.55
N ALA A 252 -9.07 7.13 9.71
CA ALA A 252 -8.53 8.40 10.17
C ALA A 252 -8.84 9.52 9.18
N LEU A 253 -8.70 9.26 7.88
CA LEU A 253 -9.01 10.23 6.83
C LEU A 253 -10.49 10.60 6.82
N GLU A 254 -11.40 9.62 6.96
CA GLU A 254 -12.85 9.87 7.08
C GLU A 254 -13.17 10.75 8.31
N SER A 255 -12.46 10.54 9.42
CA SER A 255 -12.58 11.37 10.62
C SER A 255 -12.09 12.80 10.40
N ILE A 256 -10.97 12.96 9.67
CA ILE A 256 -10.36 14.26 9.32
C ILE A 256 -11.28 15.07 8.39
N THR A 257 -11.83 14.43 7.35
CA THR A 257 -12.53 15.12 6.25
C THR A 257 -14.06 15.12 6.39
N ARG A 258 -14.61 14.22 7.21
CA ARG A 258 -16.05 13.94 7.33
C ARG A 258 -16.70 13.44 6.03
N LYS A 259 -15.90 12.91 5.10
CA LYS A 259 -16.36 12.23 3.88
C LYS A 259 -16.08 10.73 3.99
N SER A 260 -16.81 9.89 3.27
CA SER A 260 -16.43 8.47 3.21
C SER A 260 -15.19 8.28 2.32
N PHE A 261 -14.39 7.26 2.63
CA PHE A 261 -13.18 6.97 1.86
C PHE A 261 -13.49 6.65 0.40
N THR A 262 -14.60 5.94 0.16
CA THR A 262 -15.07 5.64 -1.22
C THR A 262 -15.38 6.91 -2.00
N GLN A 263 -16.05 7.89 -1.39
CA GLN A 263 -16.33 9.17 -2.05
C GLN A 263 -15.05 9.92 -2.42
N MET A 264 -14.07 9.95 -1.51
CA MET A 264 -12.80 10.63 -1.75
C MET A 264 -12.00 9.95 -2.87
N VAL A 265 -11.86 8.62 -2.85
CA VAL A 265 -11.16 7.89 -3.93
C VAL A 265 -11.85 8.12 -5.29
N GLU A 266 -13.18 7.96 -5.35
CA GLU A 266 -13.91 8.07 -6.63
C GLU A 266 -13.90 9.51 -7.18
N ALA A 267 -14.16 10.51 -6.35
CA ALA A 267 -14.26 11.90 -6.80
C ALA A 267 -12.89 12.56 -6.96
N ASP A 268 -12.00 12.40 -5.99
CA ASP A 268 -10.78 13.20 -5.89
C ASP A 268 -9.56 12.51 -6.52
N ILE A 269 -9.61 11.19 -6.76
CA ILE A 269 -8.56 10.46 -7.49
C ILE A 269 -9.06 9.96 -8.83
N LEU A 270 -10.03 9.03 -8.86
CA LEU A 270 -10.40 8.34 -10.09
C LEU A 270 -10.99 9.29 -11.15
N THR A 271 -11.94 10.14 -10.75
CA THR A 271 -12.58 11.09 -11.66
C THR A 271 -11.59 12.16 -12.14
N LYS A 272 -10.83 12.77 -11.23
CA LYS A 272 -9.87 13.84 -11.57
C LYS A 272 -8.72 13.37 -12.46
N LEU A 273 -8.30 12.11 -12.33
CA LEU A 273 -7.27 11.51 -13.18
C LEU A 273 -7.83 10.84 -14.45
N GLY A 274 -9.16 10.87 -14.65
CA GLY A 274 -9.80 10.26 -15.82
C GLY A 274 -9.72 8.73 -15.86
N LEU A 275 -9.59 8.07 -14.70
CA LEU A 275 -9.42 6.61 -14.58
C LEU A 275 -10.75 5.85 -14.73
N SER A 276 -11.32 5.92 -15.93
CA SER A 276 -12.65 5.37 -16.27
C SER A 276 -12.77 3.84 -16.20
N ARG A 277 -11.64 3.12 -16.07
CA ARG A 277 -11.58 1.65 -15.94
C ARG A 277 -10.99 1.18 -14.61
N THR A 278 -10.98 2.03 -13.61
CA THR A 278 -10.57 1.69 -12.24
C THR A 278 -11.79 1.75 -11.33
N TYR A 279 -11.96 0.74 -10.48
CA TYR A 279 -13.15 0.58 -9.64
C TYR A 279 -12.70 0.23 -8.22
N TYR A 280 -13.36 0.78 -7.20
CA TYR A 280 -13.06 0.48 -5.81
C TYR A 280 -14.05 -0.52 -5.20
N ARG A 281 -15.31 -0.12 -4.97
CA ARG A 281 -16.35 -1.01 -4.40
C ARG A 281 -17.29 -1.63 -5.44
N GLN A 282 -17.30 -1.10 -6.66
CA GLN A 282 -18.21 -1.54 -7.71
C GLN A 282 -17.58 -2.70 -8.49
N THR A 283 -18.33 -3.77 -8.71
CA THR A 283 -17.85 -4.88 -9.56
C THR A 283 -17.82 -4.43 -11.02
N PRO A 284 -16.67 -4.46 -11.71
CA PRO A 284 -16.60 -4.11 -13.12
C PRO A 284 -17.39 -5.12 -13.98
N PRO A 285 -17.93 -4.72 -15.14
CA PRO A 285 -18.51 -5.66 -16.09
C PRO A 285 -17.54 -6.78 -16.49
N LEU A 286 -18.01 -8.04 -16.51
CA LEU A 286 -17.22 -9.22 -16.91
C LEU A 286 -16.64 -9.14 -18.33
N ARG A 287 -17.17 -8.27 -19.20
CA ARG A 287 -16.59 -8.03 -20.53
C ARG A 287 -15.23 -7.34 -20.49
N PHE A 288 -14.87 -6.71 -19.37
CA PHE A 288 -13.61 -5.98 -19.21
C PHE A 288 -12.47 -6.83 -18.66
N GLY A 289 -12.74 -8.00 -18.11
CA GLY A 289 -11.71 -8.94 -17.68
C GLY A 289 -12.32 -10.32 -17.44
N ARG A 290 -11.54 -11.38 -17.65
CA ARG A 290 -11.98 -12.77 -17.47
C ARG A 290 -11.06 -13.52 -16.53
N ASN A 291 -11.67 -14.40 -15.73
CA ASN A 291 -10.94 -15.33 -14.88
C ASN A 291 -10.60 -16.61 -15.66
N THR A 292 -9.53 -17.26 -15.25
CA THR A 292 -9.13 -18.59 -15.73
C THR A 292 -9.84 -19.68 -14.90
N PRO A 293 -10.03 -20.90 -15.43
CA PRO A 293 -10.68 -22.00 -14.71
C PRO A 293 -9.99 -22.30 -13.38
N GLY A 294 -10.77 -22.47 -12.30
CA GLY A 294 -10.27 -22.59 -10.93
C GLY A 294 -10.10 -21.27 -10.16
N ASN A 295 -10.37 -20.12 -10.78
CA ASN A 295 -10.43 -18.79 -10.14
C ASN A 295 -11.86 -18.21 -10.14
N GLU A 296 -12.90 -19.05 -10.12
CA GLU A 296 -14.30 -18.62 -10.33
C GLU A 296 -14.80 -17.60 -9.28
N VAL A 297 -14.22 -17.60 -8.08
CA VAL A 297 -14.67 -16.80 -6.91
C VAL A 297 -14.15 -15.35 -6.95
N GLY A 298 -13.19 -15.03 -7.82
CA GLY A 298 -12.36 -13.84 -7.66
C GLY A 298 -12.91 -12.53 -8.21
N TRP A 299 -13.80 -12.49 -9.22
CA TRP A 299 -14.05 -11.24 -9.94
C TRP A 299 -14.77 -10.18 -9.11
N ASN A 300 -15.82 -10.58 -8.38
CA ASN A 300 -16.59 -9.72 -7.48
C ASN A 300 -16.16 -9.85 -6.01
N PHE A 301 -15.05 -10.56 -5.72
CA PHE A 301 -14.56 -10.75 -4.36
C PHE A 301 -14.26 -9.40 -3.69
N SER A 302 -14.67 -9.27 -2.43
CA SER A 302 -14.55 -8.05 -1.63
C SER A 302 -14.15 -8.39 -0.21
N LEU A 303 -13.16 -7.68 0.32
CA LEU A 303 -12.72 -7.75 1.72
C LEU A 303 -13.48 -6.73 2.61
N GLY A 304 -14.57 -6.14 2.09
CA GLY A 304 -15.32 -5.13 2.81
C GLY A 304 -14.46 -3.92 3.17
N GLU A 305 -14.54 -3.48 4.43
CA GLU A 305 -13.75 -2.36 4.97
C GLU A 305 -12.25 -2.69 5.09
N SER A 306 -11.87 -3.98 5.04
CA SER A 306 -10.46 -4.40 5.06
C SER A 306 -9.77 -4.26 3.70
N SER A 307 -10.50 -3.82 2.66
CA SER A 307 -9.91 -3.51 1.36
C SER A 307 -8.99 -2.29 1.51
N PRO A 308 -7.66 -2.44 1.30
CA PRO A 308 -6.66 -1.43 1.63
C PRO A 308 -6.71 -0.19 0.75
#